data_AF-A0A840AZM0-F1
#
_entry.id   AF-A0A840AZM0-F1
#
_cell.length_a   1.000
_cell.length_b   1.000
_cell.length_c   1.000
_cell.angle_alpha   90.00
_cell.angle_beta   90.00
_cell.angle_gamma   90.00
#
_symmetry.space_group_name_H-M   'P 1'
#
loop_
_entity.id
_entity.type
_entity.pdbx_description
1 polymer ?
#
loop_
_entity_poly.entity_id
_entity_poly.type
_entity_poly.pdbx_seq_one_letter_code
_entity_poly.pdbx_strand_id
1 'polypeptide(L)' 'MANSFRMLTAGDHVVCAETGQAIPLEELRYWSVVKQEPYVSADASVRATMKKG' A
#
# COMPACT_ATOMS: atom_id res chain seq x y z
N MET A 1 8.43 24.96 12.39
CA MET A 1 7.35 24.40 11.54
C MET A 1 6.53 23.42 12.37
N ALA A 2 5.25 23.68 12.59
CA ALA A 2 4.34 22.72 13.23
C ALA A 2 3.80 21.75 12.16
N ASN A 3 4.50 20.64 11.92
CA ASN A 3 3.93 19.48 11.24
C ASN A 3 3.13 18.70 12.30
N SER A 4 1.92 19.18 12.60
CA SER A 4 1.01 18.47 13.49
C SER A 4 -0.24 18.12 12.70
N PHE A 5 -0.32 16.87 12.26
CA PHE A 5 -1.56 16.32 11.73
C PHE A 5 -2.41 15.83 12.90
N ARG A 6 -3.69 16.23 12.93
CA ARG A 6 -4.67 15.67 13.85
C ARG A 6 -5.46 14.61 13.10
N MET A 7 -5.32 13.35 13.52
CA MET A 7 -6.14 12.26 13.01
C MET A 7 -7.61 12.51 13.42
N LEU A 8 -8.50 12.61 12.44
CA LEU A 8 -9.94 12.75 12.69
C LEU A 8 -10.61 11.37 12.78
N THR A 9 -10.20 10.45 11.91
CA THR A 9 -10.70 9.07 11.83
C THR A 9 -9.58 8.14 11.39
N ALA A 10 -9.62 6.88 11.83
CA ALA A 10 -8.74 5.84 11.29
C ALA A 10 -9.21 5.44 9.88
N GLY A 11 -8.26 5.14 8.99
CA GLY A 11 -8.56 4.48 7.72
C GLY A 11 -8.76 2.98 7.92
N ASP A 12 -9.50 2.34 7.01
CA ASP A 12 -9.84 0.92 7.01
C ASP A 12 -9.15 0.12 5.89
N HIS A 13 -8.69 0.80 4.84
CA HIS A 13 -8.00 0.17 3.71
C HIS A 13 -6.85 1.02 3.17
N VAL A 14 -5.97 0.38 2.40
CA VAL A 14 -4.99 1.03 1.53
C VAL A 14 -5.28 0.69 0.07
N VAL A 15 -4.69 1.41 -0.87
CA VAL A 15 -4.90 1.18 -2.31
C VAL A 15 -3.68 0.51 -2.91
N CYS A 16 -3.88 -0.64 -3.56
CA CYS A 16 -2.83 -1.37 -4.27
C CYS A 16 -2.11 -0.46 -5.27
N ALA A 17 -0.79 -0.32 -5.14
CA ALA A 17 0.00 0.54 -6.01
C ALA A 17 0.01 0.07 -7.48
N GLU A 18 -0.18 -1.23 -7.74
CA GLU A 18 -0.16 -1.79 -9.09
C GLU A 18 -1.54 -1.85 -9.77
N THR A 19 -2.60 -2.08 -9.00
CA THR A 19 -3.95 -2.35 -9.56
C THR A 19 -4.99 -1.31 -9.19
N GLY A 20 -4.73 -0.45 -8.20
CA GLY A 20 -5.70 0.53 -7.70
C GLY A 20 -6.83 -0.06 -6.86
N GLN A 21 -6.81 -1.36 -6.56
CA GLN A 21 -7.83 -2.00 -5.73
C GLN A 21 -7.65 -1.64 -4.24
N ALA A 22 -8.77 -1.45 -3.53
CA ALA A 22 -8.77 -1.32 -2.08
C ALA A 22 -8.37 -2.65 -1.41
N ILE A 23 -7.51 -2.57 -0.41
CA ILE A 23 -7.00 -3.68 0.40
C ILE A 23 -7.34 -3.36 1.86
N PRO A 24 -8.30 -4.06 2.49
CA PRO A 24 -8.56 -3.91 3.92
C PRO A 24 -7.27 -4.08 4.73
N LEU A 25 -7.10 -3.27 5.77
CA LEU A 25 -5.87 -3.29 6.57
C LEU A 25 -5.63 -4.66 7.23
N GLU A 26 -6.68 -5.37 7.61
CA GLU A 26 -6.63 -6.73 8.16
C GLU A 26 -6.24 -7.80 7.12
N GLU A 27 -6.37 -7.49 5.82
CA GLU A 27 -6.02 -8.38 4.71
C GLU A 27 -4.67 -8.02 4.06
N LEU A 28 -4.04 -6.91 4.47
CA LEU A 28 -2.78 -6.45 3.89
C LEU A 28 -1.61 -7.38 4.24
N ARG A 29 -1.22 -8.22 3.26
CA ARG A 29 -0.12 -9.20 3.42
C ARG A 29 1.15 -8.84 2.64
N TYR A 30 1.05 -8.04 1.59
CA TYR A 30 2.16 -7.75 0.68
C TYR A 30 2.49 -6.25 0.69
N TRP A 31 3.70 -5.90 1.14
CA TRP A 31 4.18 -4.52 1.23
C TRP A 31 5.65 -4.41 0.79
N SER A 32 5.95 -3.44 -0.07
CA SER A 32 7.34 -3.08 -0.37
C SER A 32 7.83 -2.04 0.64
N VAL A 33 8.76 -2.43 1.51
CA VAL A 33 9.38 -1.49 2.46
C VAL A 33 10.18 -0.40 1.74
N VAL A 34 10.87 -0.76 0.65
CA VAL A 34 11.71 0.19 -0.12
C VAL A 34 10.85 1.24 -0.81
N LYS A 35 9.72 0.83 -1.40
CA LYS A 35 8.85 1.74 -2.16
C LYS A 35 7.72 2.35 -1.32
N GLN A 36 7.48 1.83 -0.12
CA GLN A 36 6.32 2.16 0.72
C GLN A 36 4.99 1.95 -0.03
N GLU A 37 4.88 0.82 -0.72
CA GLU A 37 3.75 0.49 -1.62
C GLU A 37 3.05 -0.81 -1.15
N PRO A 38 1.72 -0.82 -0.98
CA PRO A 38 0.93 -2.03 -0.73
C PRO A 38 0.52 -2.75 -2.02
N TYR A 39 0.37 -4.07 -1.96
CA TYR A 39 -0.09 -4.90 -3.09
C TYR A 39 -1.19 -5.88 -2.68
N VAL A 40 -2.20 -6.02 -3.55
CA VAL A 40 -3.38 -6.87 -3.30
C VAL A 40 -3.07 -8.37 -3.39
N SER A 41 -1.98 -8.75 -4.06
CA SER A 41 -1.57 -10.15 -4.23
C SER A 41 -0.06 -10.28 -4.45
N ALA A 42 0.45 -11.51 -4.29
CA ALA A 42 1.85 -11.83 -4.61
C ALA A 42 2.18 -11.51 -6.08
N ASP A 43 1.26 -11.84 -7.00
CA ASP A 43 1.40 -11.55 -8.43
C ASP A 43 1.50 -10.04 -8.71
N ALA A 44 0.67 -9.22 -8.06
CA ALA A 44 0.81 -7.76 -8.15
C ALA A 44 2.18 -7.29 -7.62
N SER A 45 2.63 -7.79 -6.46
CA SER A 45 3.94 -7.45 -5.90
C SER A 45 5.11 -7.83 -6.82
N VAL A 46 5.04 -9.00 -7.47
CA VAL A 46 6.06 -9.47 -8.42
C VAL A 46 6.08 -8.59 -9.66
N ARG A 47 4.92 -8.28 -10.26
CA ARG A 47 4.84 -7.34 -11.39
C ARG A 47 5.43 -5.98 -11.05
N ALA A 48 5.13 -5.43 -9.88
CA ALA A 48 5.70 -4.16 -9.40
C ALA A 48 7.22 -4.20 -9.35
N THR A 49 7.77 -5.34 -8.94
CA THR A 49 9.22 -5.55 -8.80
C THR A 49 9.87 -5.66 -10.17
N MET A 50 9.26 -6.41 -11.09
CA MET A 50 9.77 -6.62 -12.45
C MET A 50 9.67 -5.39 -13.35
N LYS A 51 8.70 -4.50 -13.14
CA LYS A 51 8.57 -3.26 -13.92
C LYS A 51 9.69 -2.24 -13.65
N LYS A 52 10.33 -2.30 -12.47
CA LYS A 52 11.45 -1.42 -12.12
C LYS A 52 12.78 -2.16 -12.34
N GLY A 53 13.11 -2.36 -13.62
CA GLY A 53 14.45 -2.73 -14.11
C GLY A 53 15.07 -1.57 -14.86
#